data_AF-A0A832JP56-F1
#
_entry.id   AF-A0A832JP56-F1
#
_cell.length_a   1.000
_cell.length_b   1.000
_cell.length_c   1.000
_cell.angle_alpha   90.00
_cell.angle_beta   90.00
_cell.angle_gamma   90.00
#
_symmetry.space_group_name_H-M   'P 1'
#
loop_
_entity.id
_entity.type
_entity.pdbx_description
1 polymer ?
#
loop_
_entity_poly.entity_id
_entity_poly.type
_entity_poly.pdbx_seq_one_letter_code
_entity_poly.pdbx_strand_id
1 'polypeptide(L)'
;MEARVFVDSLSRLSTLSGGIYGQFIEHLGRCIYGGVWVGSDSKIPNVRGFRLDVLEAVKNIRPPLVRWPGGNFASSYHWEEGIGPREKRVRVFEPAWGVEEPNEFGTCEYIEWIRMVGAKPFIVVNAGNGTPEEAARWVEFCNSRGSTRYARLRRELGYAEPFNVKLWGVGNELYGRWQVGFCVDGEECARRTVEFVNQMKRADPSIKIVAVGCDYDPGWNVDMVRV
;
A
#
# COMPACT_ATOMS: atom_id res chain seq x y z
N MET A 1 17.75 -8.22 -42.64
CA MET A 1 17.69 -9.38 -41.73
C MET A 1 16.21 -9.70 -41.55
N GLU A 2 15.78 -10.93 -41.80
CA GLU A 2 14.37 -11.35 -41.74
C GLU A 2 14.14 -12.18 -40.48
N ALA A 3 13.08 -11.88 -39.72
CA ALA A 3 12.67 -12.64 -38.54
C ALA A 3 11.31 -13.31 -38.81
N ARG A 4 11.13 -14.54 -38.34
CA ARG A 4 9.87 -15.28 -38.44
C ARG A 4 9.35 -15.60 -37.04
N VAL A 5 8.05 -15.36 -36.82
CA VAL A 5 7.34 -15.65 -35.57
C VAL A 5 6.20 -16.62 -35.88
N PHE A 6 6.05 -17.64 -35.03
CA PHE A 6 4.95 -18.60 -35.09
C PHE A 6 4.20 -18.59 -33.76
N VAL A 7 2.86 -18.62 -33.82
CA VAL A 7 1.98 -18.64 -32.64
C VAL A 7 1.16 -19.92 -32.67
N ASP A 8 1.41 -20.81 -31.72
CA ASP A 8 0.62 -22.03 -31.52
C ASP A 8 -0.48 -21.79 -30.47
N SER A 9 -1.74 -21.73 -30.92
CA SER A 9 -2.89 -21.53 -30.02
C SER A 9 -3.17 -22.71 -29.10
N LEU A 10 -2.60 -23.89 -29.36
CA LEU A 10 -2.76 -25.08 -28.53
C LEU A 10 -1.71 -25.16 -27.41
N SER A 11 -0.57 -24.47 -27.59
CA SER A 11 0.50 -24.40 -26.59
C SER A 11 0.24 -23.28 -25.56
N ARG A 12 -0.70 -23.53 -24.64
CA ARG A 12 -1.06 -22.57 -23.59
C ARG A 12 -0.09 -22.68 -22.40
N LEU A 13 0.63 -21.61 -22.10
CA LEU A 13 1.52 -21.55 -20.92
C LEU A 13 0.74 -21.38 -19.61
N SER A 14 -0.07 -20.32 -19.49
CA SER A 14 -0.84 -20.03 -18.28
C SER A 14 -1.93 -18.98 -18.55
N THR A 15 -2.69 -18.62 -17.51
CA THR A 15 -3.56 -17.43 -17.55
C THR A 15 -2.80 -16.24 -17.02
N LEU A 16 -2.73 -15.16 -17.80
CA LEU A 16 -2.15 -13.90 -17.34
C LEU A 16 -3.00 -13.31 -16.23
N SER A 17 -2.43 -13.25 -15.03
CA SER A 17 -3.05 -12.53 -13.91
C SER A 17 -3.12 -11.05 -14.24
N GLY A 18 -4.28 -10.42 -14.05
CA GLY A 18 -4.39 -8.96 -14.18
C GLY A 18 -3.38 -8.22 -13.29
N GLY A 19 -2.99 -8.80 -12.15
CA GLY A 19 -2.05 -8.18 -11.21
C GLY A 19 -0.69 -7.78 -11.81
N ILE A 20 -0.27 -8.36 -12.94
CA ILE A 20 0.96 -7.95 -13.65
C ILE A 20 0.86 -6.53 -14.22
N TYR A 21 -0.35 -6.00 -14.39
CA TYR A 21 -0.63 -4.62 -14.83
C TYR A 21 -0.91 -3.66 -13.66
N GLY A 22 -0.63 -4.09 -12.43
CA GLY A 22 -0.77 -3.26 -11.24
C GLY A 22 0.11 -2.01 -11.31
N GLN A 23 -0.29 -0.98 -10.56
CA GLN A 23 0.44 0.29 -10.47
C GLN A 23 0.94 0.51 -9.05
N PHE A 24 1.79 1.52 -8.87
CA PHE A 24 2.35 1.87 -7.58
C PHE A 24 2.39 3.39 -7.44
N ILE A 25 1.90 3.88 -6.31
CA ILE A 25 2.02 5.27 -5.89
C ILE A 25 2.65 5.34 -4.50
N GLU A 26 3.53 6.31 -4.32
CA GLU A 26 4.25 6.52 -3.07
C GLU A 26 4.19 7.98 -2.68
N HIS A 27 4.23 8.24 -1.37
CA HIS A 27 4.57 9.55 -0.82
C HIS A 27 6.04 9.90 -1.10
N LEU A 28 6.34 10.09 -2.39
CA LEU A 28 7.66 10.42 -2.93
C LEU A 28 7.51 11.55 -3.93
N GLY A 29 8.28 12.62 -3.72
CA GLY A 29 8.33 13.78 -4.60
C GLY A 29 6.95 14.34 -4.89
N ARG A 30 6.53 14.25 -6.16
CA ARG A 30 5.23 14.77 -6.63
C ARG A 30 4.24 13.67 -7.05
N CYS A 31 4.47 12.42 -6.63
CA CYS A 31 3.57 11.32 -6.98
C CYS A 31 2.18 11.53 -6.33
N ILE A 32 2.14 11.74 -5.01
CA ILE A 32 0.90 12.13 -4.30
C ILE A 32 0.67 13.63 -4.43
N TYR A 33 1.51 14.47 -3.82
CA TYR A 33 1.30 15.91 -3.75
C TYR A 33 1.66 16.62 -5.07
N GLY A 34 0.66 17.25 -5.69
CA GLY A 34 0.75 17.85 -7.04
C GLY A 34 0.46 16.86 -8.17
N GLY A 35 0.57 15.56 -7.90
CA GLY A 35 0.19 14.46 -8.79
C GLY A 35 -1.26 14.04 -8.57
N VAL A 36 -1.47 12.99 -7.77
CA VAL A 36 -2.81 12.47 -7.44
C VAL A 36 -3.65 13.49 -6.64
N TRP A 37 -3.02 14.18 -5.70
CA TRP A 37 -3.66 15.08 -4.74
C TRP A 37 -3.15 16.51 -4.91
N VAL A 38 -4.08 17.44 -5.09
CA VAL A 38 -3.78 18.88 -5.19
C VAL A 38 -4.41 19.71 -4.07
N GLY A 39 -5.24 19.08 -3.22
CA GLY A 39 -6.02 19.77 -2.19
C GLY A 39 -7.33 20.35 -2.74
N SER A 40 -8.38 20.35 -1.92
CA SER A 40 -9.75 20.73 -2.31
C SER A 40 -9.86 22.18 -2.79
N ASP A 41 -9.05 23.08 -2.22
CA ASP A 41 -9.07 24.51 -2.51
C ASP A 41 -8.10 24.91 -3.63
N SER A 42 -7.50 23.93 -4.30
CA SER A 42 -6.57 24.17 -5.40
C SER A 42 -7.25 24.79 -6.62
N LYS A 43 -6.54 25.70 -7.28
CA LYS A 43 -6.93 26.24 -8.60
C LYS A 43 -6.82 25.20 -9.72
N ILE A 44 -6.08 24.11 -9.51
CA ILE A 44 -6.01 23.01 -10.46
C ILE A 44 -7.36 22.26 -10.43
N PRO A 45 -7.98 21.99 -11.60
CA PRO A 45 -9.24 21.25 -11.65
C PRO A 45 -9.18 19.94 -10.87
N ASN A 46 -10.04 19.83 -9.86
CA ASN A 46 -10.04 18.71 -8.93
C ASN A 46 -11.47 18.33 -8.50
N VAL A 47 -11.62 17.10 -8.01
CA VAL A 47 -12.81 16.65 -7.28
C VAL A 47 -12.38 16.26 -5.88
N ARG A 48 -12.88 16.97 -4.86
CA ARG A 48 -12.50 16.73 -3.44
C ARG A 48 -10.99 16.71 -3.18
N GLY A 49 -10.20 17.44 -3.97
CA GLY A 49 -8.73 17.47 -3.89
C GLY A 49 -8.00 16.49 -4.81
N PHE A 50 -8.71 15.52 -5.42
CA PHE A 50 -8.12 14.63 -6.42
C PHE A 50 -8.05 15.31 -7.79
N ARG A 51 -6.87 15.35 -8.38
CA ARG A 51 -6.60 16.05 -9.64
C ARG A 51 -7.32 15.36 -10.82
N LEU A 52 -8.17 16.10 -11.55
CA LEU A 52 -9.12 15.50 -12.49
C LEU A 52 -8.46 14.91 -13.75
N ASP A 53 -7.48 15.60 -14.32
CA ASP A 53 -6.75 15.14 -15.52
C ASP A 53 -5.99 13.83 -15.25
N VAL A 54 -5.30 13.75 -14.10
CA VAL A 54 -4.60 12.53 -13.64
C VAL A 54 -5.61 11.42 -13.34
N LEU A 55 -6.71 11.72 -12.64
CA LEU A 55 -7.74 10.73 -12.33
C LEU A 55 -8.29 10.08 -13.61
N GLU A 56 -8.58 10.88 -14.63
CA GLU A 56 -9.10 10.38 -15.91
C GLU A 56 -8.06 9.59 -16.71
N ALA A 57 -6.81 10.05 -16.72
CA ALA A 57 -5.72 9.29 -17.34
C ALA A 57 -5.54 7.91 -16.69
N VAL A 58 -5.56 7.82 -15.36
CA VAL A 58 -5.42 6.54 -14.65
C VAL A 58 -6.63 5.62 -14.87
N LYS A 59 -7.86 6.16 -14.91
CA LYS A 59 -9.05 5.38 -15.29
C LYS A 59 -8.88 4.72 -16.67
N ASN A 60 -8.31 5.45 -17.62
CA ASN A 60 -8.07 4.94 -18.98
C ASN A 60 -7.01 3.83 -19.03
N ILE A 61 -6.05 3.82 -18.10
CA ILE A 61 -5.08 2.71 -17.93
C ILE A 61 -5.78 1.44 -17.39
N ARG A 62 -6.89 1.59 -16.66
CA ARG A 62 -7.66 0.51 -16.02
C ARG A 62 -6.79 -0.39 -15.12
N PRO A 63 -6.06 0.20 -14.15
CA PRO A 63 -5.20 -0.59 -13.29
C PRO A 63 -6.04 -1.56 -12.44
N PRO A 64 -5.72 -2.87 -12.43
CA PRO A 64 -6.48 -3.84 -11.65
C PRO A 64 -6.24 -3.69 -10.15
N LEU A 65 -5.08 -3.16 -9.76
CA LEU A 65 -4.70 -2.82 -8.40
C LEU A 65 -3.66 -1.71 -8.37
N VAL A 66 -3.57 -0.99 -7.25
CA VAL A 66 -2.54 0.03 -7.02
C VAL A 66 -1.94 -0.15 -5.63
N ARG A 67 -0.61 -0.26 -5.53
CA ARG A 67 0.16 -0.33 -4.28
C ARG A 67 0.33 1.08 -3.67
N TRP A 68 0.21 1.19 -2.34
CA TRP A 68 0.38 2.42 -1.52
C TRP A 68 0.64 1.99 -0.04
N PRO A 69 1.20 2.80 0.90
CA PRO A 69 1.66 4.20 0.80
C PRO A 69 3.06 4.37 0.24
N GLY A 70 3.78 3.28 0.04
CA GLY A 70 5.11 3.40 -0.48
C GLY A 70 5.89 2.11 -0.56
N GLY A 71 7.06 2.30 -1.13
CA GLY A 71 8.22 1.48 -0.91
C GLY A 71 8.85 1.95 0.38
N ASN A 72 9.91 2.73 0.28
CA ASN A 72 10.72 3.13 1.43
C ASN A 72 9.92 3.95 2.46
N PHE A 73 8.99 4.80 1.99
CA PHE A 73 8.11 5.60 2.85
C PHE A 73 7.31 4.74 3.84
N ALA A 74 6.87 3.55 3.40
CA ALA A 74 6.03 2.69 4.23
C ALA A 74 6.74 2.21 5.51
N SER A 75 8.07 2.15 5.51
CA SER A 75 8.89 1.63 6.61
C SER A 75 8.99 2.58 7.82
N SER A 76 8.47 3.80 7.70
CA SER A 76 8.40 4.79 8.79
C SER A 76 7.05 5.50 8.89
N TYR A 77 6.06 5.05 8.14
CA TYR A 77 4.73 5.66 8.12
C TYR A 77 3.83 5.08 9.21
N HIS A 78 3.29 5.95 10.06
CA HIS A 78 2.30 5.60 11.08
C HIS A 78 0.90 5.96 10.61
N TRP A 79 0.14 4.97 10.17
CA TRP A 79 -1.09 5.18 9.41
C TRP A 79 -2.18 5.97 10.15
N GLU A 80 -2.17 5.94 11.49
CA GLU A 80 -3.09 6.73 12.32
C GLU A 80 -2.88 8.25 12.16
N GLU A 81 -1.68 8.69 11.78
CA GLU A 81 -1.37 10.11 11.54
C GLU A 81 -2.04 10.63 10.26
N GLY A 82 -2.33 9.74 9.31
CA GLY A 82 -2.98 10.03 8.04
C GLY A 82 -4.51 9.85 8.03
N ILE A 83 -5.16 9.71 9.17
CA ILE A 83 -6.64 9.63 9.26
C ILE A 83 -7.20 10.75 10.13
N GLY A 84 -8.52 10.90 10.14
CA GLY A 84 -9.18 11.97 10.88
C GLY A 84 -9.28 13.28 10.09
N PRO A 85 -9.82 14.34 10.73
CA PRO A 85 -9.90 15.66 10.12
C PRO A 85 -8.52 16.17 9.71
N ARG A 86 -8.36 16.59 8.44
CA ARG A 86 -7.07 16.94 7.84
C ARG A 86 -6.34 18.03 8.62
N GLU A 87 -7.08 19.01 9.15
CA GLU A 87 -6.55 20.12 9.94
C GLU A 87 -5.97 19.73 11.31
N LYS A 88 -6.22 18.49 11.76
CA LYS A 88 -5.68 17.94 13.01
C LYS A 88 -4.55 16.94 12.78
N ARG A 89 -4.24 16.61 11.52
CA ARG A 89 -3.17 15.67 11.18
C ARG A 89 -1.82 16.34 11.39
N VAL A 90 -0.87 15.55 11.88
CA VAL A 90 0.46 16.04 12.22
C VAL A 90 1.36 16.00 10.99
N ARG A 91 2.17 17.05 10.82
CA ARG A 91 3.28 17.05 9.88
C ARG A 91 4.46 16.36 10.53
N VAL A 92 5.07 15.41 9.81
CA VAL A 92 6.18 14.60 10.35
C VAL A 92 7.39 14.65 9.43
N PHE A 93 8.57 14.40 9.99
CA PHE A 93 9.77 14.18 9.19
C PHE A 93 9.75 12.76 8.64
N GLU A 94 9.85 12.64 7.32
CA GLU A 94 9.87 11.40 6.58
C GLU A 94 11.34 11.05 6.22
N PRO A 95 11.91 10.00 6.83
CA PRO A 95 13.33 9.71 6.74
C PRO A 95 13.77 9.04 5.43
N ALA A 96 12.89 8.39 4.67
CA ALA A 96 13.28 7.71 3.43
C ALA A 96 13.73 8.71 2.36
N TRP A 97 13.03 9.84 2.27
CA TRP A 97 13.27 10.88 1.26
C TRP A 97 13.78 12.19 1.88
N GLY A 98 13.84 12.29 3.21
CA GLY A 98 14.40 13.43 3.92
C GLY A 98 13.54 14.68 3.79
N VAL A 99 12.22 14.52 3.78
CA VAL A 99 11.24 15.60 3.55
C VAL A 99 10.23 15.66 4.67
N GLU A 100 9.47 16.75 4.72
CA GLU A 100 8.29 16.82 5.59
C GLU A 100 7.08 16.20 4.90
N GLU A 101 6.40 15.28 5.59
CA GLU A 101 5.14 14.67 5.17
C GLU A 101 3.98 15.40 5.87
N PRO A 102 3.08 16.07 5.12
CA PRO A 102 1.97 16.81 5.71
C PRO A 102 0.79 15.92 6.16
N ASN A 103 0.74 14.65 5.76
CA ASN A 103 -0.35 13.69 6.02
C ASN A 103 -1.73 14.12 5.49
N GLU A 104 -1.77 15.02 4.49
CA GLU A 104 -3.02 15.48 3.89
C GLU A 104 -3.73 14.38 3.08
N PHE A 105 -2.98 13.42 2.55
CA PHE A 105 -3.50 12.26 1.85
C PHE A 105 -3.16 11.00 2.64
N GLY A 106 -4.16 10.31 3.18
CA GLY A 106 -3.93 9.07 3.93
C GLY A 106 -4.88 7.96 3.51
N THR A 107 -5.17 7.05 4.45
CA THR A 107 -5.94 5.83 4.15
C THR A 107 -7.29 6.13 3.51
N CYS A 108 -8.02 7.11 4.05
CA CYS A 108 -9.36 7.45 3.58
C CYS A 108 -9.33 8.05 2.17
N GLU A 109 -8.42 9.00 1.92
CA GLU A 109 -8.27 9.62 0.60
C GLU A 109 -7.78 8.61 -0.45
N TYR A 110 -6.85 7.72 -0.09
CA TYR A 110 -6.41 6.62 -0.93
C TYR A 110 -7.57 5.71 -1.34
N ILE A 111 -8.41 5.28 -0.38
CA ILE A 111 -9.55 4.39 -0.69
C ILE A 111 -10.59 5.08 -1.56
N GLU A 112 -10.87 6.37 -1.34
CA GLU A 112 -11.73 7.13 -2.22
C GLU A 112 -11.17 7.19 -3.65
N TRP A 113 -9.90 7.52 -3.79
CA TRP A 113 -9.24 7.59 -5.09
C TRP A 113 -9.26 6.25 -5.81
N ILE A 114 -8.94 5.15 -5.11
CA ILE A 114 -8.99 3.79 -5.64
C ILE A 114 -10.38 3.42 -6.16
N ARG A 115 -11.44 3.78 -5.43
CA ARG A 115 -12.83 3.57 -5.86
C ARG A 115 -13.15 4.38 -7.11
N MET A 116 -12.65 5.61 -7.21
CA MET A 116 -12.86 6.46 -8.39
C MET A 116 -12.13 5.93 -9.63
N VAL A 117 -10.91 5.40 -9.51
CA VAL A 117 -10.18 4.80 -10.64
C VAL A 117 -10.68 3.40 -11.02
N GLY A 118 -11.49 2.76 -10.16
CA GLY A 118 -12.00 1.41 -10.40
C GLY A 118 -10.97 0.31 -10.15
N ALA A 119 -9.95 0.58 -9.32
CA ALA A 119 -8.89 -0.37 -8.98
C ALA A 119 -9.17 -1.08 -7.64
N LYS A 120 -8.35 -2.09 -7.32
CA LYS A 120 -8.31 -2.70 -5.99
C LYS A 120 -7.16 -2.12 -5.15
N PRO A 121 -7.37 -1.94 -3.84
CA PRO A 121 -6.31 -1.44 -2.98
C PRO A 121 -5.28 -2.55 -2.66
N PHE A 122 -4.00 -2.18 -2.65
CA PHE A 122 -2.89 -2.94 -2.10
C PHE A 122 -2.16 -2.03 -1.11
N ILE A 123 -2.32 -2.31 0.19
CA ILE A 123 -1.70 -1.52 1.27
C ILE A 123 -0.43 -2.22 1.78
N VAL A 124 0.65 -1.46 1.99
CA VAL A 124 1.87 -1.94 2.64
C VAL A 124 1.91 -1.44 4.08
N VAL A 125 2.05 -2.35 5.04
CA VAL A 125 2.19 -1.98 6.47
C VAL A 125 3.64 -1.68 6.82
N ASN A 126 3.81 -0.81 7.81
CA ASN A 126 5.11 -0.45 8.37
C ASN A 126 5.68 -1.62 9.19
N ALA A 127 6.54 -2.42 8.54
CA ALA A 127 7.37 -3.44 9.20
C ALA A 127 8.82 -2.98 9.39
N GLY A 128 9.06 -1.67 9.29
CA GLY A 128 10.35 -1.05 9.57
C GLY A 128 10.46 -0.68 11.05
N ASN A 129 9.92 0.48 11.42
CA ASN A 129 9.84 0.93 12.82
C ASN A 129 8.42 0.81 13.44
N GLY A 130 7.44 0.30 12.69
CA GLY A 130 6.09 0.01 13.17
C GLY A 130 5.99 -1.33 13.92
N THR A 131 4.77 -1.69 14.32
CA THR A 131 4.51 -2.90 15.13
C THR A 131 3.46 -3.84 14.51
N PRO A 132 3.50 -5.16 14.83
CA PRO A 132 2.44 -6.09 14.44
C PRO A 132 1.05 -5.65 14.91
N GLU A 133 0.95 -5.00 16.07
CA GLU A 133 -0.31 -4.51 16.61
C GLU A 133 -0.84 -3.31 15.82
N GLU A 134 0.02 -2.35 15.48
CA GLU A 134 -0.32 -1.23 14.60
C GLU A 134 -0.84 -1.71 13.24
N ALA A 135 -0.16 -2.69 12.62
CA ALA A 135 -0.60 -3.28 11.36
C ALA A 135 -1.98 -3.98 11.49
N ALA A 136 -2.21 -4.73 12.57
CA ALA A 136 -3.49 -5.39 12.80
C ALA A 136 -4.63 -4.39 13.02
N ARG A 137 -4.37 -3.28 13.71
CA ARG A 137 -5.32 -2.18 13.90
C ARG A 137 -5.65 -1.49 12.58
N TRP A 138 -4.70 -1.37 11.66
CA TRP A 138 -4.98 -0.88 10.32
C TRP A 138 -5.90 -1.82 9.54
N VAL A 139 -5.66 -3.13 9.61
CA VAL A 139 -6.56 -4.14 9.03
C VAL A 139 -7.96 -4.06 9.65
N GLU A 140 -8.06 -3.92 10.98
CA GLU A 140 -9.34 -3.73 11.67
C GLU A 140 -10.07 -2.48 11.16
N PHE A 141 -9.36 -1.34 11.11
CA PHE A 141 -9.89 -0.08 10.60
C PHE A 141 -10.44 -0.26 9.17
N CYS A 142 -9.69 -0.90 8.28
CA CYS A 142 -10.11 -1.09 6.90
C CYS A 142 -11.24 -2.11 6.74
N ASN A 143 -11.25 -3.22 7.48
CA ASN A 143 -12.06 -4.39 7.12
C ASN A 143 -13.12 -4.81 8.14
N SER A 144 -12.99 -4.40 9.41
CA SER A 144 -13.91 -4.86 10.45
C SER A 144 -15.32 -4.31 10.27
N ARG A 145 -16.31 -5.20 10.35
CA ARG A 145 -17.75 -4.87 10.45
C ARG A 145 -18.22 -4.72 11.89
N GLY A 146 -17.39 -5.11 12.86
CA GLY A 146 -17.73 -5.11 14.27
C GLY A 146 -17.91 -3.71 14.86
N SER A 147 -18.10 -3.65 16.17
CA SER A 147 -18.25 -2.42 16.95
C SER A 147 -17.01 -2.09 17.80
N THR A 148 -15.84 -2.57 17.38
CA THR A 148 -14.54 -2.32 18.02
C THR A 148 -14.02 -0.91 17.72
N ARG A 149 -12.97 -0.48 18.46
CA ARG A 149 -12.45 0.90 18.43
C ARG A 149 -12.21 1.41 17.01
N TYR A 150 -11.45 0.68 16.19
CA TYR A 150 -11.07 1.16 14.87
C TYR A 150 -12.20 1.02 13.84
N ALA A 151 -13.07 0.02 13.98
CA ALA A 151 -14.30 -0.05 13.19
C ALA A 151 -15.25 1.12 13.46
N ARG A 152 -15.39 1.55 14.74
CA ARG A 152 -16.17 2.76 15.10
C ARG A 152 -15.51 4.01 14.56
N LEU A 153 -14.20 4.15 14.76
CA LEU A 153 -13.45 5.29 14.25
C LEU A 153 -13.66 5.47 12.73
N ARG A 154 -13.54 4.40 11.94
CA ARG A 154 -13.83 4.46 10.49
C ARG A 154 -15.22 5.04 10.19
N ARG A 155 -16.24 4.59 10.93
CA ARG A 155 -17.63 5.07 10.76
C ARG A 155 -17.82 6.52 11.21
N GLU A 156 -17.19 6.92 12.31
CA GLU A 156 -17.18 8.30 12.79
C GLU A 156 -16.52 9.25 11.77
N LEU A 157 -15.56 8.75 11.00
CA LEU A 157 -14.95 9.47 9.87
C LEU A 157 -15.81 9.45 8.59
N GLY A 158 -17.04 8.96 8.65
CA GLY A 158 -18.00 8.99 7.54
C GLY A 158 -18.00 7.74 6.66
N TYR A 159 -17.22 6.70 6.99
CA TYR A 159 -17.13 5.48 6.20
C TYR A 159 -17.83 4.31 6.90
N ALA A 160 -19.16 4.24 6.70
CA ALA A 160 -20.03 3.22 7.28
C ALA A 160 -19.54 1.79 6.97
N GLU A 161 -19.37 1.50 5.69
CA GLU A 161 -18.96 0.19 5.19
C GLU A 161 -17.44 -0.01 5.25
N PRO A 162 -16.97 -1.25 5.50
CA PRO A 162 -15.55 -1.58 5.36
C PRO A 162 -15.00 -1.25 3.97
N PHE A 163 -13.72 -0.93 3.92
CA PHE A 163 -12.97 -0.71 2.69
C PHE A 163 -12.66 -2.01 1.95
N ASN A 164 -12.67 -3.15 2.64
CA ASN A 164 -12.48 -4.48 2.07
C ASN A 164 -11.13 -4.65 1.34
N VAL A 165 -10.05 -4.18 1.98
CA VAL A 165 -8.67 -4.32 1.48
C VAL A 165 -8.23 -5.77 1.62
N LYS A 166 -7.99 -6.45 0.50
CA LYS A 166 -7.65 -7.89 0.49
C LYS A 166 -6.17 -8.18 0.36
N LEU A 167 -5.39 -7.33 -0.27
CA LEU A 167 -3.97 -7.56 -0.50
C LEU A 167 -3.14 -6.62 0.36
N TRP A 168 -2.27 -7.20 1.18
CA TRP A 168 -1.43 -6.47 2.11
C TRP A 168 0.04 -6.88 1.97
N GLY A 169 0.92 -5.90 1.93
CA GLY A 169 2.37 -6.09 1.96
C GLY A 169 2.88 -5.91 3.37
N VAL A 170 3.82 -6.74 3.80
CA VAL A 170 4.45 -6.64 5.13
C VAL A 170 5.87 -6.13 4.95
N GLY A 171 6.05 -4.82 5.12
CA GLY A 171 7.33 -4.15 4.90
C GLY A 171 7.65 -3.87 3.43
N ASN A 172 8.79 -3.23 3.23
CA ASN A 172 9.36 -2.92 1.93
C ASN A 172 10.88 -3.10 1.97
N GLU A 173 11.43 -3.83 0.99
CA GLU A 173 12.88 -3.95 0.72
C GLU A 173 13.76 -4.04 1.98
N LEU A 174 13.32 -4.78 3.00
CA LEU A 174 14.00 -4.88 4.29
C LEU A 174 15.41 -5.45 4.20
N TYR A 175 15.82 -6.00 3.04
CA TYR A 175 17.18 -6.41 2.73
C TYR A 175 18.15 -5.23 2.49
N GLY A 176 17.64 -4.01 2.29
CA GLY A 176 18.45 -2.85 1.94
C GLY A 176 18.95 -2.10 3.18
N ARG A 177 20.26 -1.86 3.28
CA ARG A 177 20.85 -1.10 4.42
C ARG A 177 20.34 0.34 4.54
N TRP A 178 19.74 0.87 3.48
CA TRP A 178 19.09 2.18 3.45
C TRP A 178 17.69 2.15 4.07
N GLN A 179 17.09 0.97 4.28
CA GLN A 179 15.74 0.86 4.83
C GLN A 179 15.70 1.07 6.34
N VAL A 180 14.68 1.83 6.76
CA VAL A 180 14.22 1.82 8.14
C VAL A 180 13.77 0.39 8.48
N GLY A 181 14.39 -0.19 9.50
CA GLY A 181 14.16 -1.58 9.90
C GLY A 181 14.82 -2.63 9.01
N PHE A 182 15.95 -2.31 8.36
CA PHE A 182 16.84 -3.28 7.70
C PHE A 182 16.99 -4.58 8.51
N CYS A 183 16.80 -5.72 7.85
CA CYS A 183 17.08 -7.06 8.35
C CYS A 183 18.43 -7.55 7.82
N VAL A 184 19.21 -8.22 8.66
CA VAL A 184 20.54 -8.70 8.28
C VAL A 184 20.50 -9.84 7.25
N ASP A 185 19.42 -10.64 7.25
CA ASP A 185 19.19 -11.76 6.37
C ASP A 185 17.69 -12.08 6.20
N GLY A 186 17.40 -13.08 5.35
CA GLY A 186 16.04 -13.51 5.05
C GLY A 186 15.35 -14.20 6.23
N GLU A 187 16.07 -14.85 7.13
CA GLU A 187 15.50 -15.52 8.31
C GLU A 187 14.94 -14.49 9.31
N GLU A 188 15.68 -13.41 9.56
CA GLU A 188 15.21 -12.30 10.38
C GLU A 188 13.96 -11.66 9.78
N CYS A 189 13.98 -11.40 8.47
CA CYS A 189 12.85 -10.81 7.76
C CYS A 189 11.62 -11.75 7.76
N ALA A 190 11.84 -13.05 7.63
CA ALA A 190 10.78 -14.07 7.66
C ALA A 190 10.11 -14.10 9.04
N ARG A 191 10.90 -14.18 10.12
CA ARG A 191 10.39 -14.15 11.49
C ARG A 191 9.58 -12.89 11.77
N ARG A 192 10.10 -11.72 11.38
CA ARG A 192 9.37 -10.44 11.51
C ARG A 192 8.06 -10.48 10.72
N THR A 193 8.11 -10.95 9.48
CA THR A 193 6.92 -11.06 8.62
C THR A 193 5.84 -11.92 9.27
N VAL A 194 6.21 -13.09 9.83
CA VAL A 194 5.28 -14.00 10.51
C VAL A 194 4.61 -13.34 11.72
N GLU A 195 5.34 -12.56 12.52
CA GLU A 195 4.78 -11.83 13.67
C GLU A 195 3.67 -10.85 13.25
N PHE A 196 3.91 -10.09 12.18
CA PHE A 196 2.92 -9.18 11.59
C PHE A 196 1.72 -9.95 11.04
N VAL A 197 1.96 -10.97 10.22
CA VAL A 197 0.90 -11.76 9.59
C VAL A 197 -0.01 -12.42 10.63
N ASN A 198 0.55 -12.95 11.71
CA ASN A 198 -0.22 -13.58 12.78
C ASN A 198 -1.21 -12.60 13.43
N GLN A 199 -0.81 -11.36 13.69
CA GLN A 199 -1.70 -10.36 14.27
C GLN A 199 -2.69 -9.81 13.24
N MET A 200 -2.23 -9.53 12.01
CA MET A 200 -3.09 -9.03 10.93
C MET A 200 -4.20 -10.02 10.59
N LYS A 201 -3.91 -11.33 10.51
CA LYS A 201 -4.91 -12.37 10.24
C LYS A 201 -5.87 -12.61 11.39
N ARG A 202 -5.54 -12.23 12.64
CA ARG A 202 -6.51 -12.21 13.74
C ARG A 202 -7.55 -11.10 13.54
N ALA A 203 -7.17 -9.97 12.95
CA ALA A 203 -8.11 -8.89 12.61
C ALA A 203 -8.98 -9.24 11.40
N ASP A 204 -8.42 -9.85 10.36
CA ASP A 204 -9.17 -10.38 9.22
C ASP A 204 -8.46 -11.61 8.61
N PRO A 205 -8.95 -12.84 8.83
CA PRO A 205 -8.29 -14.04 8.31
C PRO A 205 -8.34 -14.15 6.78
N SER A 206 -9.20 -13.38 6.11
CA SER A 206 -9.40 -13.43 4.65
C SER A 206 -8.38 -12.62 3.85
N ILE A 207 -7.50 -11.87 4.50
CA ILE A 207 -6.45 -11.10 3.81
C ILE A 207 -5.40 -12.03 3.18
N LYS A 208 -4.85 -11.56 2.06
CA LYS A 208 -3.70 -12.13 1.37
C LYS A 208 -2.47 -11.28 1.64
N ILE A 209 -1.34 -11.96 1.82
CA ILE A 209 -0.08 -11.35 2.21
C ILE A 209 0.91 -11.40 1.05
N VAL A 210 1.66 -10.31 0.88
CA VAL A 210 2.87 -10.22 0.06
C VAL A 210 4.04 -9.96 1.01
N ALA A 211 4.96 -10.92 1.09
CA ALA A 211 6.20 -10.78 1.85
C ALA A 211 7.29 -10.15 0.98
N VAL A 212 8.30 -9.55 1.62
CA VAL A 212 9.44 -8.93 0.92
C VAL A 212 10.36 -10.02 0.35
N GLY A 213 10.54 -10.02 -0.98
CA GLY A 213 11.59 -10.78 -1.66
C GLY A 213 12.80 -9.90 -1.98
N CYS A 214 13.86 -10.51 -2.48
CA CYS A 214 15.09 -9.87 -2.94
C CYS A 214 15.44 -10.40 -4.35
N ASP A 215 15.65 -9.52 -5.32
CA ASP A 215 15.90 -9.92 -6.71
C ASP A 215 17.33 -10.42 -6.96
N TYR A 216 18.31 -9.89 -6.22
CA TYR A 216 19.73 -10.23 -6.37
C TYR A 216 20.25 -11.26 -5.36
N ASP A 217 19.46 -11.65 -4.36
CA ASP A 217 19.81 -12.71 -3.40
C ASP A 217 18.73 -13.80 -3.36
N PRO A 218 18.91 -14.90 -4.11
CA PRO A 218 18.00 -16.04 -4.06
C PRO A 218 17.95 -16.73 -2.68
N GLY A 219 19.02 -16.64 -1.87
CA GLY A 219 19.08 -17.22 -0.53
C GLY A 219 18.05 -16.57 0.39
N TRP A 220 18.00 -15.24 0.38
CA TRP A 220 16.95 -14.46 1.06
C TRP A 220 15.54 -15.00 0.76
N ASN A 221 15.22 -15.21 -0.52
CA ASN A 221 13.89 -15.66 -0.93
C ASN A 221 13.57 -17.07 -0.43
N VAL A 222 14.57 -17.95 -0.39
CA VAL A 222 14.41 -19.31 0.14
C VAL A 222 14.11 -19.26 1.64
N ASP A 223 14.81 -18.43 2.39
CA ASP A 223 14.56 -18.28 3.83
C ASP A 223 13.18 -17.69 4.11
N MET A 224 12.76 -16.68 3.33
CA MET A 224 11.43 -16.06 3.43
C MET A 224 10.25 -17.03 3.25
N VAL A 225 10.42 -18.13 2.50
CA VAL A 225 9.33 -19.08 2.23
C VAL A 225 9.42 -20.37 3.05
N ARG A 226 10.46 -20.55 3.87
CA ARG A 226 10.66 -21.74 4.71
C ARG A 226 9.93 -21.68 6.05
N VAL A 227 9.59 -20.47 6.52
CA VAL A 227 9.06 -20.19 7.87
C VAL A 227 7.53 -20.26 7.92
#